data_AF-A0A838S1D3-F1
#
_entry.id   AF-A0A838S1D3-F1
#
_cell.length_a   1.000
_cell.length_b   1.000
_cell.length_c   1.000
_cell.angle_alpha   90.00
_cell.angle_beta   90.00
_cell.angle_gamma   90.00
#
_symmetry.space_group_name_H-M   'P 1'
#
loop_
_entity.id
_entity.type
_entity.pdbx_description
1 polymer ?
#
loop_
_entity_poly.entity_id
_entity_poly.type
_entity_poly.pdbx_seq_one_letter_code
_entity_poly.pdbx_strand_id
1 'polypeptide(L)'
;YKSITEGGILVATIVFWDYTLDFLAYRFPRFQRLVRPAALPLIRDGQMLRKNMRQEMITEEELLGQLRQQGLDNISGVKKCYLEGDGRISVIAGKTKGRGQAQKKTI
;
A
#
# COMPACT_ATOMS: atom_id res chain seq x y z
N TYR A 1 12.02 19.34 -42.97
CA TYR A 1 12.85 19.79 -41.84
C TYR A 1 12.07 20.32 -40.62
N LYS A 2 10.81 20.79 -40.73
CA LYS A 2 10.03 21.21 -39.54
C LYS A 2 9.60 20.06 -38.61
N SER A 3 9.23 18.91 -39.19
CA SER A 3 8.62 17.80 -38.43
C SER A 3 9.57 17.09 -37.45
N ILE A 4 10.87 17.03 -37.75
CA ILE A 4 11.86 16.38 -36.86
C ILE A 4 12.14 17.28 -35.65
N THR A 5 12.21 18.60 -35.86
CA THR A 5 12.40 19.57 -34.77
C THR A 5 11.18 19.64 -33.87
N GLU A 6 9.97 19.62 -34.44
CA GLU A 6 8.71 19.58 -33.67
C GLU A 6 8.59 18.31 -32.83
N GLY A 7 8.94 17.15 -33.39
CA GLY A 7 8.99 15.89 -32.65
C GLY A 7 10.02 15.90 -31.53
N GLY A 8 11.21 16.44 -31.78
CA GLY A 8 12.26 16.60 -30.77
C GLY A 8 11.84 17.52 -29.62
N ILE A 9 11.15 18.62 -29.91
CA ILE A 9 10.61 19.53 -28.90
C ILE A 9 9.55 18.83 -28.04
N LEU A 10 8.66 18.04 -28.65
CA LEU A 10 7.66 17.26 -27.92
C LEU A 10 8.30 16.28 -26.94
N VAL A 11 9.27 15.49 -27.42
CA VAL A 11 9.98 14.51 -26.58
C VAL A 11 10.76 15.22 -25.46
N ALA A 12 11.47 16.30 -25.77
CA ALA A 12 12.21 17.08 -24.78
C ALA A 12 11.28 17.67 -23.73
N THR A 13 10.10 18.17 -24.13
CA THR A 13 9.09 18.70 -23.21
C THR A 13 8.56 17.61 -22.28
N ILE A 14 8.26 16.42 -22.80
CA ILE A 14 7.80 15.28 -21.99
C ILE A 14 8.88 14.86 -20.98
N VAL A 15 10.11 14.65 -21.44
CA VAL A 15 11.23 14.25 -20.57
C VAL A 15 11.52 15.33 -19.53
N PHE A 16 11.47 16.60 -19.92
CA PHE A 16 11.63 17.73 -19.00
C PHE A 16 10.56 17.72 -17.91
N TRP A 17 9.29 17.52 -18.27
CA TRP A 17 8.19 17.44 -17.31
C TRP A 17 8.28 16.21 -16.42
N ASP A 18 8.66 15.05 -16.96
CA ASP A 18 8.85 13.81 -16.21
C ASP A 18 9.91 13.99 -15.10
N TYR A 19 11.09 14.50 -15.47
CA TYR A 19 12.16 14.83 -14.52
C TYR A 19 11.75 15.91 -13.52
N THR A 20 11.00 16.92 -13.97
CA THR A 20 10.54 18.00 -13.09
C THR A 20 9.56 17.48 -12.05
N LEU A 21 8.62 16.62 -12.44
CA LEU A 21 7.66 15.99 -11.54
C LEU A 21 8.36 15.06 -10.54
N ASP A 22 9.31 14.25 -11.00
CA ASP A 22 10.10 13.36 -10.14
C ASP A 22 10.94 14.14 -9.12
N PHE A 23 11.62 15.20 -9.57
CA PHE A 23 12.39 16.08 -8.68
C PHE A 23 11.50 16.78 -7.66
N LEU A 24 10.32 17.24 -8.07
CA LEU A 24 9.35 17.89 -7.19
C LEU A 24 8.78 16.88 -6.18
N ALA A 25 8.45 15.67 -6.60
CA ALA A 25 7.99 14.59 -5.73
C ALA A 25 9.07 14.18 -4.71
N TYR A 26 10.35 14.18 -5.11
CA TYR A 26 11.47 13.94 -4.22
C TYR A 26 11.68 15.08 -3.22
N ARG A 27 11.60 16.34 -3.67
CA ARG A 27 11.82 17.53 -2.84
C ARG A 27 10.69 17.77 -1.83
N PHE A 28 9.46 17.37 -2.16
CA PHE A 28 8.28 17.53 -1.32
C PHE A 28 7.78 16.18 -0.77
N PRO A 29 8.43 15.58 0.25
CA PRO A 29 7.95 14.36 0.89
C PRO A 29 6.58 14.51 1.57
N ARG A 30 6.06 15.74 1.71
CA ARG A 30 4.65 15.96 2.09
C ARG A 30 3.66 15.55 1.00
N PHE A 31 4.03 15.62 -0.28
CA PHE A 31 3.25 15.08 -1.40
C PHE A 31 3.24 13.55 -1.40
N GLN A 32 4.26 12.89 -0.83
CA GLN A 32 4.26 11.43 -0.71
C GLN A 32 3.10 10.90 0.14
N ARG A 33 2.64 11.65 1.16
CA ARG A 33 1.44 11.26 1.94
C ARG A 33 0.13 11.42 1.16
N LEU A 34 0.11 12.32 0.17
CA LEU A 34 -1.04 12.51 -0.72
C LEU A 34 -1.07 11.43 -1.81
N VAL A 35 0.10 11.03 -2.30
CA VAL A 35 0.27 10.02 -3.37
C VAL A 35 0.27 8.58 -2.83
N ARG A 36 0.71 8.36 -1.59
CA ARG A 36 0.68 7.07 -0.90
C ARG A 36 -0.03 7.24 0.44
N PRO A 37 -1.30 6.85 0.54
CA PRO A 37 -1.99 6.87 1.83
C PRO A 37 -1.19 6.02 2.82
N ALA A 38 -0.96 6.56 4.01
CA ALA A 38 -0.16 5.90 5.03
C ALA A 38 -0.86 4.62 5.49
N ALA A 39 -0.11 3.52 5.63
CA ALA A 39 -0.66 2.26 6.10
C ALA A 39 -1.31 2.42 7.49
N LEU A 40 -2.58 2.05 7.60
CA LEU A 40 -3.36 2.19 8.84
C LEU A 40 -3.37 0.87 9.62
N PRO A 41 -2.88 0.81 10.86
CA PRO A 41 -2.88 -0.43 11.62
C PRO A 41 -4.32 -0.82 12.03
N LEU A 42 -4.74 -2.04 11.70
CA LEU A 42 -6.04 -2.61 12.05
C LEU A 42 -5.96 -3.62 13.20
N ILE A 43 -4.86 -4.39 13.30
CA ILE A 43 -4.62 -5.34 14.41
C ILE A 43 -3.23 -5.10 14.96
N ARG A 44 -3.11 -5.12 16.29
CA ARG A 44 -1.83 -5.07 17.00
C ARG A 44 -1.84 -6.07 18.14
N ASP A 45 -0.89 -7.00 18.12
CA ASP A 45 -0.67 -8.03 19.15
C ASP A 45 -1.96 -8.80 19.47
N GLY A 46 -2.69 -9.22 18.42
CA GLY A 46 -3.97 -9.93 18.54
C GLY A 46 -5.17 -9.07 18.93
N GLN A 47 -5.04 -7.75 19.04
CA GLN A 47 -6.14 -6.84 19.37
C GLN A 47 -6.56 -6.00 18.16
N MET A 48 -7.87 -5.97 17.87
CA MET A 48 -8.45 -5.12 16.83
C MET A 48 -8.52 -3.65 17.25
N LEU A 49 -7.96 -2.78 16.42
CA LEU A 49 -7.99 -1.34 16.58
C LEU A 49 -9.28 -0.78 15.95
N ARG A 50 -10.41 -0.97 16.65
CA ARG A 50 -11.76 -0.57 16.18
C ARG A 50 -11.85 0.90 15.77
N LYS A 51 -11.09 1.79 16.42
CA LYS A 51 -11.04 3.21 16.06
C LYS A 51 -10.57 3.40 14.60
N ASN A 52 -9.53 2.67 14.20
CA ASN A 52 -8.94 2.75 12.88
C ASN A 52 -9.82 2.06 11.83
N MET A 53 -10.40 0.91 12.19
CA MET A 53 -11.38 0.23 11.35
C MET A 53 -12.57 1.14 11.01
N ARG A 54 -13.09 1.90 11.99
CA ARG A 54 -14.17 2.87 11.76
C ARG A 54 -13.77 4.05 10.87
N GLN A 55 -12.50 4.46 10.89
CA GLN A 55 -12.01 5.55 10.03
C GLN A 55 -12.05 5.14 8.55
N GLU A 56 -11.75 3.88 8.27
CA GLU A 56 -11.70 3.32 6.91
C GLU A 56 -12.95 2.50 6.56
N MET A 57 -14.00 2.56 7.39
CA MET A 57 -15.25 1.82 7.22
C MET A 57 -15.09 0.29 7.08
N ILE A 58 -13.99 -0.27 7.57
CA ILE A 58 -13.72 -1.70 7.54
C ILE A 58 -14.52 -2.41 8.63
N THR A 59 -15.31 -3.41 8.24
CA THR A 59 -16.05 -4.24 9.19
C THR A 59 -15.19 -5.36 9.76
N GLU A 60 -15.61 -5.93 10.89
CA GLU A 60 -14.94 -7.10 11.46
C GLU A 60 -15.04 -8.33 10.57
N GLU A 61 -16.19 -8.54 9.96
CA GLU A 61 -16.42 -9.66 9.04
C GLU A 61 -15.51 -9.58 7.83
N GLU A 62 -15.31 -8.38 7.27
CA GLU A 62 -14.41 -8.13 6.16
C GLU A 62 -12.95 -8.42 6.55
N LEU A 63 -12.49 -7.88 7.69
CA LEU A 63 -11.15 -8.12 8.20
C LEU A 63 -10.91 -9.62 8.45
N LEU A 64 -11.85 -10.30 9.11
CA LEU A 64 -11.81 -11.74 9.34
C LEU A 64 -11.85 -12.55 8.04
N GLY A 65 -12.61 -12.10 7.04
CA GLY A 65 -12.65 -12.70 5.71
C GLY A 65 -11.29 -12.63 5.02
N GLN A 66 -10.63 -11.48 5.06
CA GLN A 66 -9.29 -11.31 4.49
C GLN A 66 -8.22 -12.13 5.23
N LEU A 67 -8.30 -12.22 6.57
CA LEU A 67 -7.42 -13.10 7.35
C LEU A 67 -7.59 -14.57 6.94
N ARG A 68 -8.84 -15.03 6.77
CA ARG A 68 -9.15 -16.39 6.30
C ARG A 68 -8.60 -16.67 4.90
N GLN A 69 -8.69 -15.72 3.98
CA GLN A 69 -8.07 -15.85 2.65
C GLN A 69 -6.54 -16.02 2.72
N GLN A 70 -5.91 -15.50 3.77
CA GLN A 70 -4.48 -15.65 4.03
C GLN A 70 -4.14 -16.89 4.89
N GLY A 71 -5.13 -17.73 5.21
CA GLY A 71 -4.97 -18.96 6.00
C GLY A 71 -4.90 -18.73 7.51
N LEU A 72 -5.42 -17.61 7.99
CA LEU A 72 -5.49 -17.26 9.40
C LEU A 72 -6.94 -17.26 9.88
N ASP A 73 -7.34 -18.30 10.60
CA ASP A 73 -8.71 -18.42 11.14
C ASP A 73 -8.92 -17.62 12.44
N ASN A 74 -7.84 -17.32 13.16
CA ASN A 74 -7.90 -16.66 14.48
C ASN A 74 -7.04 -15.40 14.52
N ILE A 75 -7.65 -14.31 15.01
CA ILE A 75 -6.97 -13.02 15.25
C ILE A 75 -5.81 -13.15 16.23
N SER A 76 -5.89 -14.07 17.20
CA SER A 76 -4.81 -14.32 18.15
C SER A 76 -3.49 -14.77 17.50
N GLY A 77 -3.55 -15.30 16.27
CA GLY A 77 -2.38 -15.63 15.46
C GLY A 77 -1.75 -14.43 14.74
N VAL A 78 -2.41 -13.27 14.76
CA VAL A 78 -1.98 -12.05 14.06
C VAL A 78 -1.17 -11.15 15.00
N LYS A 79 0.11 -10.97 14.68
CA LYS A 79 0.95 -10.02 15.41
C LYS A 79 0.64 -8.58 15.00
N LYS A 80 0.52 -8.33 13.69
CA LYS A 80 0.17 -7.00 13.17
C LYS A 80 -0.64 -7.14 11.89
N CYS A 81 -1.56 -6.21 11.66
CA CYS A 81 -2.34 -6.11 10.43
C CYS A 81 -2.46 -4.64 10.05
N TYR A 82 -2.26 -4.32 8.77
CA TYR A 82 -2.31 -2.97 8.23
C TYR A 82 -3.23 -2.93 7.01
N LEU A 83 -3.98 -1.83 6.88
CA LEU A 83 -4.62 -1.44 5.63
C LEU A 83 -3.65 -0.55 4.86
N GLU A 84 -3.18 -1.03 3.72
CA GLU A 84 -2.33 -0.26 2.82
C GLU A 84 -3.15 0.78 2.05
N GLY A 85 -2.50 1.83 1.55
CA GLY A 85 -3.20 2.92 0.87
C GLY A 85 -3.85 2.55 -0.47
N ASP A 86 -3.61 1.35 -0.98
CA ASP A 86 -4.29 0.77 -2.14
C ASP A 86 -5.51 -0.09 -1.75
N GLY A 87 -5.88 -0.11 -0.46
CA GLY A 87 -7.00 -0.89 0.08
C GLY A 87 -6.66 -2.35 0.39
N ARG A 88 -5.41 -2.78 0.21
CA ARG A 88 -5.00 -4.15 0.52
C ARG A 88 -4.68 -4.32 2.00
N ILE A 89 -4.92 -5.52 2.52
CA ILE A 89 -4.55 -5.86 3.89
C ILE A 89 -3.22 -6.62 3.92
N SER A 90 -2.27 -6.07 4.67
CA SER A 90 -0.97 -6.67 4.95
C SER A 90 -0.97 -7.26 6.36
N VAL A 91 -0.66 -8.56 6.47
CA VAL A 91 -0.72 -9.30 7.74
C VAL A 91 0.64 -9.86 8.11
N ILE A 92 1.02 -9.69 9.36
CA ILE A 92 2.21 -10.26 9.97
C ILE A 92 1.75 -11.28 11.00
N ALA A 93 1.87 -12.57 10.66
CA ALA A 93 1.57 -13.66 11.59
C ALA A 93 2.57 -13.66 12.75
N GLY A 94 2.07 -13.97 13.96
CA GLY A 94 2.90 -14.31 15.10
C GLY A 94 3.55 -15.68 14.91
N LYS A 95 4.51 -16.05 15.77
CA LYS A 95 5.25 -17.32 15.68
C LYS A 95 4.38 -18.59 15.83
N THR A 96 3.06 -18.47 15.91
CA THR A 96 2.13 -19.59 16.04
C THR A 96 1.51 -19.89 14.67
N LYS A 97 2.19 -20.76 13.90
CA LYS A 97 1.70 -21.51 12.71
C LYS A 97 0.67 -20.80 11.82
N GLY A 98 1.12 -19.82 11.03
CA GLY A 98 0.43 -19.37 9.81
C GLY A 98 1.33 -19.66 8.61
N ARG A 99 1.13 -20.81 7.96
CA ARG A 99 1.87 -21.24 6.77
C ARG A 99 1.23 -20.57 5.56
N GLY A 100 1.53 -19.29 5.32
CA GLY A 100 0.83 -18.51 4.29
C GLY A 100 1.62 -17.32 3.78
N GLN A 101 2.15 -17.49 2.56
CA GLN A 101 2.49 -16.43 1.60
C GLN A 101 3.88 -15.80 1.74
N ALA A 102 4.84 -16.60 1.26
CA ALA A 102 6.00 -16.11 0.55
C ALA A 102 5.58 -15.08 -0.51
N GLN A 103 6.16 -13.91 -0.37
CA GLN A 103 6.19 -12.81 -1.32
C GLN A 103 6.66 -13.33 -2.68
N LYS A 104 5.72 -13.65 -3.58
CA LYS A 104 6.03 -13.88 -5.00
C LYS A 104 6.25 -12.52 -5.65
N LYS A 105 7.43 -11.93 -5.43
CA LYS A 105 7.95 -10.78 -6.17
C LYS A 105 8.75 -11.31 -7.34
N THR A 106 8.19 -11.11 -8.53
CA THR A 106 8.86 -10.72 -9.78
C THR A 106 10.27 -11.29 -10.06
N ILE A 107 10.35 -12.17 -11.07
CA ILE A 107 11.35 -12.06 -12.14
C ILE A 107 10.58 -12.16 -13.45
#